data_AF-A0A0W0YB83-F1
#
_entry.id   AF-A0A0W0YB83-F1
#
_cell.length_a   1.000
_cell.length_b   1.000
_cell.length_c   1.000
_cell.angle_alpha   90.00
_cell.angle_beta   90.00
_cell.angle_gamma   90.00
#
_symmetry.space_group_name_H-M   'P 1'
#
loop_
_entity.id
_entity.type
_entity.pdbx_description
1 polymer ?
#
loop_
_entity_poly.entity_id
_entity_poly.type
_entity_poly.pdbx_seq_one_letter_code
_entity_poly.pdbx_strand_id
1 'polypeptide(L)' 'MAQELSTHFLVRTCVDRLIGDGKQTVADRMETAEIQGMHTIEFLDAEGTKQEVSLELKHERIQLLACLQTEKISFS' A
#
# COMPACT_ATOMS: atom_id res chain seq x y z
N MET A 1 -14.85 3.08 -13.77
CA MET A 1 -15.79 3.69 -12.79
C MET A 1 -15.12 4.63 -11.79
N ALA A 2 -14.27 4.22 -10.84
CA ALA A 2 -13.67 5.14 -9.85
C ALA A 2 -12.79 6.26 -10.46
N GLN A 3 -11.88 5.92 -11.37
CA GLN A 3 -10.99 6.87 -12.05
C GLN A 3 -11.75 7.83 -12.98
N GLU A 4 -12.84 7.36 -13.60
CA GLU A 4 -13.72 8.14 -14.48
C GLU A 4 -14.56 9.16 -13.70
N LEU A 5 -14.79 8.92 -12.41
CA LEU A 5 -15.55 9.80 -11.51
C LEU A 5 -14.66 10.71 -10.66
N SER A 6 -13.36 10.80 -10.95
CA SER A 6 -12.36 11.61 -10.21
C SER A 6 -12.40 11.38 -8.69
N THR A 7 -12.78 10.19 -8.26
CA THR A 7 -12.87 9.85 -6.84
C THR A 7 -11.51 9.38 -6.33
N HIS A 8 -11.07 9.94 -5.22
CA HIS A 8 -9.78 9.60 -4.59
C HIS A 8 -10.02 8.70 -3.39
N PHE A 9 -9.17 7.68 -3.24
CA PHE A 9 -9.26 6.70 -2.16
C PHE A 9 -7.90 6.53 -1.50
N LEU A 10 -7.91 6.25 -0.20
CA LEU A 10 -6.74 5.76 0.54
C LEU A 10 -7.11 4.39 1.10
N VAL A 11 -6.34 3.38 0.72
CA VAL A 11 -6.59 1.99 1.12
C VAL A 11 -5.30 1.42 1.71
N ARG A 12 -5.41 0.80 2.89
CA ARG A 12 -4.32 -0.01 3.44
C ARG A 12 -4.31 -1.37 2.72
N THR A 13 -3.19 -1.74 2.14
CA THR A 13 -3.02 -3.07 1.56
C THR A 13 -2.77 -4.10 2.66
N CYS A 14 -3.57 -5.16 2.70
CA CYS A 14 -3.37 -6.28 3.63
C CYS A 14 -2.58 -7.45 3.01
N VAL A 15 -2.43 -7.44 1.69
CA VAL A 15 -1.70 -8.46 0.93
C VAL A 15 -0.70 -7.75 0.03
N ASP A 16 0.48 -8.35 -0.11
CA ASP A 16 1.50 -7.86 -1.02
C ASP A 16 1.10 -8.18 -2.46
N ARG A 17 1.21 -7.19 -3.35
CA ARG A 17 0.65 -7.27 -4.71
C ARG A 17 1.75 -7.24 -5.74
N LEU A 18 1.58 -8.06 -6.78
CA LEU A 18 2.43 -8.02 -7.96
C LEU A 18 2.27 -6.73 -8.74
N ILE A 19 3.37 -6.25 -9.32
CA ILE A 19 3.44 -5.03 -10.12
C ILE A 19 4.02 -5.33 -11.50
N GLY A 20 3.70 -4.50 -12.49
CA GLY A 20 4.28 -4.58 -13.84
C GLY A 20 4.12 -5.97 -14.48
N ASP A 21 5.24 -6.64 -14.74
CA ASP A 21 5.30 -7.97 -15.38
C ASP A 21 5.13 -9.15 -14.38
N GLY A 22 4.90 -8.86 -13.11
CA GLY A 22 4.68 -9.85 -12.07
C GLY A 22 5.94 -10.43 -11.43
N LYS A 23 7.12 -9.85 -11.66
CA LYS A 23 8.38 -10.30 -11.04
C LYS A 23 8.73 -9.58 -9.74
N GLN A 24 8.07 -8.48 -9.45
CA GLN A 24 8.26 -7.69 -8.23
C GLN A 24 6.92 -7.47 -7.54
N THR A 25 6.98 -7.19 -6.25
CA THR A 25 5.82 -6.78 -5.47
C THR A 25 5.83 -5.29 -5.14
N VAL A 26 4.74 -4.81 -4.53
CA VAL A 26 4.68 -3.46 -3.97
C VAL A 26 5.68 -3.32 -2.83
N ALA A 27 5.82 -4.34 -1.97
CA ALA A 27 6.80 -4.30 -0.88
C ALA A 27 8.24 -4.19 -1.41
N ASP A 28 8.62 -5.01 -2.40
CA ASP A 28 9.95 -4.95 -3.03
C ASP A 28 10.25 -3.55 -3.55
N ARG A 29 9.26 -2.91 -4.18
CA ARG A 29 9.42 -1.56 -4.72
C ARG A 29 9.59 -0.53 -3.62
N MET A 30 8.71 -0.55 -2.62
CA MET A 30 8.72 0.41 -1.51
C MET A 30 9.95 0.28 -0.59
N GLU A 31 10.56 -0.90 -0.51
CA GLU A 31 11.84 -1.09 0.19
C GLU A 31 12.93 -0.19 -0.41
N THR A 32 13.03 -0.18 -1.74
CA THR A 32 14.04 0.57 -2.50
C THR A 32 13.65 2.02 -2.81
N ALA A 33 12.41 2.41 -2.56
CA ALA A 33 11.94 3.77 -2.84
C ALA A 33 12.66 4.80 -1.97
N GLU A 34 12.91 5.98 -2.54
CA GLU A 34 13.55 7.09 -1.84
C GLU A 34 12.66 7.61 -0.70
N ILE A 35 13.31 8.00 0.40
CA ILE A 35 12.65 8.70 1.49
C ILE A 35 12.34 10.12 1.02
N GLN A 36 11.07 10.49 1.05
CA GLN A 36 10.59 11.80 0.60
C GLN A 36 10.12 12.68 1.76
N GLY A 37 10.13 12.16 2.98
CA GLY A 37 9.82 12.96 4.17
C GLY A 37 10.01 12.18 5.46
N MET A 38 9.99 12.91 6.57
CA MET A 38 9.97 12.38 7.92
C MET A 38 8.72 12.88 8.62
N HIS A 39 8.06 12.02 9.39
CA HIS A 39 6.91 12.39 10.20
C HIS A 39 7.00 11.77 11.59
N THR A 40 6.95 12.61 12.62
CA THR A 40 6.97 12.18 14.01
C THR A 40 5.56 12.04 14.54
N ILE A 41 5.26 10.88 15.12
CA ILE A 41 3.99 10.60 15.79
C ILE A 41 4.23 10.47 17.30
N GLU A 42 3.34 11.06 18.07
CA GLU A 42 3.30 10.93 19.53
C GLU A 42 2.08 10.09 19.92
N PHE A 43 2.24 9.13 20.81
CA PHE A 43 1.15 8.28 21.31
C PHE A 43 1.42 7.84 22.75
N LEU A 44 0.42 7.25 23.41
CA LEU A 44 0.58 6.66 24.73
C LEU A 44 0.74 5.15 24.60
N ASP A 45 1.65 4.56 25.38
CA ASP A 45 1.70 3.10 25.54
C ASP A 45 0.58 2.58 26.45
N ALA A 46 0.59 1.27 26.72
CA ALA A 46 -0.45 0.60 27.51
C ALA A 46 -0.48 1.10 28.97
N GLU A 47 0.66 1.57 29.48
CA GLU A 47 0.83 2.12 30.81
C GLU A 47 0.51 3.62 30.88
N GLY A 48 0.18 4.25 29.74
CA GLY A 48 -0.15 5.67 29.63
C GLY A 48 1.07 6.59 29.55
N THR A 49 2.27 6.04 29.30
CA THR A 49 3.50 6.81 29.13
C THR A 49 3.56 7.37 27.71
N LYS A 50 3.98 8.62 27.57
CA LYS A 50 4.14 9.27 26.28
C LYS A 50 5.32 8.67 25.51
N GLN A 51 5.04 8.22 24.31
CA GLN A 51 5.98 7.69 23.33
C GLN A 51 6.04 8.62 22.12
N GLU A 52 7.20 8.66 21.48
CA GLU A 52 7.44 9.40 20.24
C GLU A 52 8.20 8.51 19.26
N VAL A 53 7.73 8.43 18.02
CA VAL A 53 8.36 7.65 16.95
C VAL A 53 8.42 8.47 15.67
N SER A 54 9.60 8.50 15.04
CA SER A 54 9.80 9.10 13.71
C SER A 54 9.63 8.05 12.61
N LEU A 55 8.77 8.35 11.65
CA LEU A 55 8.47 7.52 10.48
C LEU A 55 9.07 8.14 9.23
N GLU A 56 9.70 7.30 8.40
CA GLU A 56 10.07 7.65 7.03
C GLU A 56 8.87 7.55 6.11
N LEU A 57 8.61 8.59 5.31
CA LEU A 57 7.56 8.61 4.31
C LEU A 57 8.16 8.34 2.93
N LYS A 58 7.74 7.23 2.33
CA LYS A 58 8.05 6.82 0.96
C LYS A 58 6.74 6.74 0.16
N HIS A 59 6.76 7.19 -1.08
CA HIS A 59 5.67 7.07 -2.04
C HIS A 59 6.18 6.95 -3.47
N GLU A 60 5.54 6.09 -4.24
CA GLU A 60 5.84 5.89 -5.65
C GLU A 60 4.57 5.64 -6.45
N ARG A 61 4.56 6.05 -7.71
CA ARG A 61 3.49 5.70 -8.65
C ARG A 61 3.74 4.30 -9.19
N ILE A 62 2.89 3.36 -8.81
CA ILE A 62 3.04 1.94 -9.16
C ILE A 62 1.86 1.47 -10.01
N GLN A 63 2.15 0.66 -11.04
CA GLN A 63 1.12 -0.06 -11.81
C GLN A 63 0.99 -1.49 -11.27
N LEU A 64 -0.13 -1.77 -10.62
CA LEU A 64 -0.45 -3.12 -10.15
C LEU A 64 -0.69 -4.06 -11.34
N LEU A 65 -0.19 -5.30 -11.24
CA LEU A 65 -0.59 -6.36 -12.15
C LEU A 65 -2.05 -6.70 -11.86
N ALA A 66 -2.91 -6.48 -12.85
CA ALA A 66 -4.33 -6.81 -12.73
C ALA A 66 -4.48 -8.31 -12.45
N CYS A 67 -5.31 -8.64 -11.47
CA CYS A 67 -5.74 -10.02 -11.29
C CYS A 67 -6.56 -10.40 -12.53
N LEU A 68 -6.06 -11.36 -13.32
CA LEU A 68 -6.89 -12.02 -14.32
C LEU A 68 -7.98 -12.77 -13.55
N GLN A 69 -9.23 -12.31 -13.63
CA GLN A 69 -10.37 -13.05 -13.08
C GLN A 69 -10.41 -14.41 -13.77
N THR A 70 -10.21 -15.49 -13.02
CA THR A 70 -10.52 -16.84 -13.52
C THR A 70 -12.04 -16.96 -13.64
N GLU A 71 -12.49 -17.31 -14.84
CA GLU A 71 -13.88 -17.40 -15.22
C GLU A 71 -14.67 -18.49 -14.45
N LYS A 72 -15.90 -18.13 -14.08
CA LYS A 72 -17.11 -18.95 -13.87
C LYS A 72 -16.94 -20.39 -13.33
N ILE A 73 -17.14 -20.56 -12.04
CA ILE A 73 -17.64 -21.83 -11.50
C ILE A 73 -19.15 -21.89 -11.79
N SER A 74 -19.52 -22.54 -12.89
CA SER A 74 -20.89 -22.98 -13.14
C SER A 74 -21.24 -24.10 -12.15
N PHE A 75 -22.24 -23.88 -11.31
CA PHE A 75 -22.91 -24.98 -10.61
C PHE A 75 -24.05 -25.48 -11.51
N SER A 76 -23.91 -26.73 -11.97
CA SER A 76 -24.98 -27.54 -12.57
C SER A 76 -25.88 -28.13 -11.49
#